data_AF-A0A6J7MMB2-F1
#
_entry.id   AF-A0A6J7MMB2-F1
#
_cell.length_a   1.000
_cell.length_b   1.000
_cell.length_c   1.000
_cell.angle_alpha   90.00
_cell.angle_beta   90.00
_cell.angle_gamma   90.00
#
_symmetry.space_group_name_H-M   'P 1'
#
loop_
_entity.id
_entity.type
_entity.pdbx_description
1 polymer ?
#
loop_
_entity_poly.entity_id
_entity_poly.type
_entity_poly.pdbx_seq_one_letter_code
_entity_poly.pdbx_strand_id
1 'polypeptide(L)'
;MLRTHDAGSLNSKSTGTEVKLAGWVARRRDHGGVAFIDLRDGTGSVQVVINDEKIAGELRAEWCVLITGIVALRPAGNENKEIPTGEIEVVCDSLEVLSEAAALPFPVDSGDLSNISEEVRLKYRYLDLRREGPAKNLRLRSKVTAAIRDVMNQADFLEIETPYLTRSTPEGARDFLVPVRLQPGSWYALPQSPQLFKQLLMVAGMERYYQIARCFRDEDFRADRQPEFTQLDIEISFADQADVISIAEKVLSDVFFKVANHKISLPIPHMTYADAMRDYGSDKPDLRFENKLVDVTQFFKDTSFRVFQSEYVGAVVMPGGASSPRRELDAWQDWAKARGAKGLAYILVQEDGTLGGPVAKNLSENETATIAAKVGAKTGDAIFFAAGNKVMSQNLLGAVRLEIGNRCGLIDATAWKFVWIVDAPMFELVDSQNPASGWTAVHHPFTGPKPEFKDSFDSDPASALAYAYDIVLNGSEIGGGSIRIHQRDVQQRVFQTIGLTTTEAESKFGFLLEAFNYGPPPHGGIALGIDRLCALLAGAQSIREVIAFPKTASGGDPLTGAPTPITAAQRKESGIDAPTTPKQS
;
A
#
# COMPACT_ATOMS: atom_id res chain seq x y z
N MET A 1 4.31 -29.89 -26.81
CA MET A 1 3.20 -29.15 -26.16
C MET A 1 1.88 -29.65 -26.73
N LEU A 2 0.80 -29.67 -25.93
CA LEU A 2 -0.55 -30.06 -26.39
C LEU A 2 -1.11 -29.06 -27.42
N ARG A 3 -0.81 -27.77 -27.26
CA ARG A 3 -1.16 -26.70 -28.20
C ARG A 3 0.00 -26.33 -29.12
N THR A 4 -0.35 -25.75 -30.26
CA THR A 4 0.58 -25.19 -31.27
C THR A 4 0.64 -23.68 -31.23
N HIS A 5 -0.46 -23.03 -30.84
CA HIS A 5 -0.62 -21.58 -30.79
C HIS A 5 -1.35 -21.19 -29.50
N ASP A 6 -1.20 -19.94 -29.12
CA ASP A 6 -1.98 -19.35 -28.03
C ASP A 6 -3.26 -18.73 -28.60
N ALA A 7 -4.37 -18.83 -27.87
CA ALA A 7 -5.67 -18.39 -28.38
C ALA A 7 -5.68 -16.90 -28.75
N GLY A 8 -5.10 -16.05 -27.89
CA GLY A 8 -5.07 -14.60 -28.06
C GLY A 8 -4.01 -14.06 -29.02
N SER A 9 -3.12 -14.91 -29.56
CA SER A 9 -2.08 -14.46 -30.51
C SER A 9 -2.51 -14.55 -31.98
N LEU A 10 -3.62 -15.25 -32.27
CA LEU A 10 -4.18 -15.38 -33.60
C LEU A 10 -4.68 -14.04 -34.14
N ASN A 11 -4.52 -13.82 -35.44
CA ASN A 11 -4.97 -12.61 -36.13
C ASN A 11 -5.27 -12.93 -37.61
N SER A 12 -5.67 -11.93 -38.40
CA SER A 12 -6.00 -12.10 -39.82
C SER A 12 -4.85 -12.62 -40.69
N LYS A 13 -3.58 -12.52 -40.26
CA LYS A 13 -2.45 -13.16 -40.95
C LYS A 13 -2.36 -14.67 -40.70
N SER A 14 -3.08 -15.19 -39.71
CA SER A 14 -3.12 -16.61 -39.39
C SER A 14 -4.11 -17.40 -40.24
N THR A 15 -4.96 -16.73 -41.04
CA THR A 15 -5.99 -17.38 -41.87
C THR A 15 -5.44 -18.47 -42.77
N GLY A 16 -6.15 -19.60 -42.84
CA GLY A 16 -5.77 -20.80 -43.59
C GLY A 16 -4.81 -21.74 -42.84
N THR A 17 -4.36 -21.36 -41.65
CA THR A 17 -3.44 -22.19 -40.84
C THR A 17 -4.24 -23.18 -39.99
N GLU A 18 -3.80 -24.45 -39.97
CA GLU A 18 -4.27 -25.43 -38.99
C GLU A 18 -3.64 -25.16 -37.63
N VAL A 19 -4.47 -25.09 -36.58
CA VAL A 19 -4.06 -24.79 -35.23
C VAL A 19 -4.61 -25.82 -34.25
N LYS A 20 -3.79 -26.14 -33.24
CA LYS A 20 -4.21 -26.80 -32.00
C LYS A 20 -4.19 -25.80 -30.86
N LEU A 21 -5.33 -25.62 -30.19
CA LEU A 21 -5.54 -24.68 -29.10
C LEU A 21 -6.04 -25.43 -27.86
N ALA A 22 -5.47 -25.11 -26.70
CA ALA A 22 -5.91 -25.66 -25.41
C ALA A 22 -6.29 -24.51 -24.48
N GLY A 23 -7.46 -24.61 -23.85
CA GLY A 23 -7.99 -23.54 -23.00
C GLY A 23 -9.32 -23.89 -22.37
N TRP A 24 -10.03 -22.87 -21.89
CA TRP A 24 -11.33 -23.00 -21.25
C TRP A 24 -12.44 -22.42 -22.12
N VAL A 25 -13.59 -23.09 -22.15
CA VAL A 25 -14.82 -22.57 -22.76
C VAL A 25 -15.30 -21.39 -21.92
N ALA A 26 -15.06 -20.14 -22.34
CA ALA A 26 -15.49 -18.97 -21.58
C ALA A 26 -17.01 -18.76 -21.67
N ARG A 27 -17.54 -18.82 -22.88
CA ARG A 27 -18.99 -18.74 -23.17
C ARG A 27 -19.35 -19.65 -24.34
N ARG A 28 -20.59 -20.11 -24.35
CA ARG A 28 -21.20 -20.87 -25.45
C ARG A 28 -22.43 -20.11 -25.95
N ARG A 29 -22.60 -20.05 -27.27
CA ARG A 29 -23.76 -19.51 -27.96
C ARG A 29 -24.24 -20.54 -28.98
N ASP A 30 -25.54 -20.70 -29.08
CA ASP A 30 -26.18 -21.68 -29.97
C ASP A 30 -27.03 -20.94 -31.02
N HIS A 31 -26.85 -21.31 -32.28
CA HIS A 31 -27.55 -20.70 -33.41
C HIS A 31 -28.02 -21.77 -34.41
N GLY A 32 -28.67 -22.84 -33.92
CA GLY A 32 -29.48 -23.77 -34.73
C GLY A 32 -28.74 -24.35 -35.95
N GLY A 33 -28.02 -25.46 -35.78
CA GLY A 33 -27.13 -26.05 -36.77
C GLY A 33 -25.64 -25.79 -36.51
N VAL A 34 -25.32 -24.74 -35.74
CA VAL A 34 -23.94 -24.34 -35.43
C VAL A 34 -23.86 -23.79 -34.00
N ALA A 35 -22.80 -24.16 -33.29
CA ALA A 35 -22.47 -23.58 -32.00
C ALA A 35 -21.19 -22.76 -32.06
N PHE A 36 -21.15 -21.70 -31.26
CA PHE A 36 -19.99 -20.85 -31.10
C PHE A 36 -19.53 -20.93 -29.66
N ILE A 37 -18.25 -21.17 -29.46
CA ILE A 37 -17.62 -20.97 -28.15
C ILE A 37 -16.57 -19.89 -28.25
N ASP A 38 -16.33 -19.21 -27.13
CA ASP A 38 -15.11 -18.43 -26.97
C ASP A 38 -14.14 -19.27 -26.16
N LEU A 39 -13.04 -19.68 -26.79
CA LEU A 39 -11.96 -20.40 -26.13
C LEU A 39 -11.00 -19.38 -25.52
N ARG A 40 -10.81 -19.43 -24.20
CA ARG A 40 -9.92 -18.54 -23.46
C ARG A 40 -8.68 -19.28 -22.95
N ASP A 41 -7.52 -18.65 -23.07
CA ASP A 41 -6.29 -19.08 -22.41
C ASP A 41 -5.57 -17.89 -21.74
N GLY A 42 -4.32 -18.10 -21.32
CA GLY A 42 -3.53 -17.07 -20.64
C GLY A 42 -3.20 -15.83 -21.49
N THR A 43 -3.44 -15.86 -22.80
CA THR A 43 -3.10 -14.79 -23.76
C THR A 43 -4.31 -14.02 -24.27
N GLY A 44 -5.52 -14.54 -24.10
CA GLY A 44 -6.76 -13.92 -24.55
C GLY A 44 -7.82 -14.95 -24.90
N SER A 45 -8.74 -14.58 -25.79
CA SER A 45 -9.79 -15.46 -26.28
C SER A 45 -9.87 -15.46 -27.81
N VAL A 46 -10.40 -16.55 -28.37
CA VAL A 46 -10.72 -16.69 -29.79
C VAL A 46 -12.07 -17.39 -29.96
N GLN A 47 -12.85 -16.98 -30.96
CA GLN A 47 -14.08 -17.67 -31.31
C GLN A 47 -13.75 -18.99 -32.02
N VAL A 48 -14.43 -20.06 -31.61
CA VAL A 48 -14.39 -21.36 -32.28
C VAL A 48 -15.80 -21.71 -32.74
N VAL A 49 -15.92 -22.10 -34.01
CA VAL A 49 -17.16 -22.55 -34.64
C VAL A 49 -17.19 -24.07 -34.61
N ILE A 50 -18.26 -24.65 -34.08
CA ILE A 50 -18.46 -26.09 -33.94
C ILE A 50 -19.72 -26.46 -34.71
N ASN A 51 -19.56 -27.25 -35.78
CA ASN A 51 -20.67 -27.71 -36.62
C ASN A 51 -21.30 -29.02 -36.10
N ASP A 52 -20.63 -29.74 -35.20
CA ASP A 52 -21.18 -30.93 -34.55
C ASP A 52 -22.07 -30.52 -33.36
N GLU A 53 -23.39 -30.52 -33.58
CA GLU A 53 -24.39 -30.16 -32.56
C GLU A 53 -24.32 -31.04 -31.30
N LYS A 54 -23.93 -32.32 -31.44
CA LYS A 54 -23.88 -33.24 -30.31
C LYS A 54 -22.73 -32.87 -29.38
N ILE A 55 -21.54 -32.67 -29.95
CA ILE A 55 -20.35 -32.25 -29.19
C ILE A 55 -20.59 -30.87 -28.57
N ALA A 56 -21.13 -29.93 -29.34
CA ALA A 56 -21.44 -28.60 -28.85
C ALA A 56 -22.49 -28.58 -27.73
N GLY A 57 -23.49 -29.47 -27.82
CA GLY A 57 -24.59 -29.62 -26.86
C GLY A 57 -24.14 -29.91 -25.43
N GLU A 58 -23.03 -30.62 -25.27
CA GLU A 58 -22.50 -31.07 -23.98
C GLU A 58 -21.61 -30.01 -23.30
N LEU A 59 -20.93 -29.17 -24.08
CA LEU A 59 -20.02 -28.16 -23.54
C LEU A 59 -20.73 -27.21 -22.57
N ARG A 60 -20.06 -26.92 -21.46
CA ARG A 60 -20.46 -25.92 -20.46
C ARG A 60 -19.33 -24.91 -20.24
N ALA A 61 -19.67 -23.79 -19.62
CA ALA A 61 -18.68 -22.79 -19.23
C ALA A 61 -17.59 -23.43 -18.35
N GLU A 62 -16.36 -22.97 -18.56
CA GLU A 62 -15.14 -23.38 -17.87
C GLU A 62 -14.72 -24.85 -18.06
N TRP A 63 -15.30 -25.58 -19.01
CA TRP A 63 -14.74 -26.86 -19.47
C TRP A 63 -13.37 -26.63 -20.11
N CYS A 64 -12.39 -27.43 -19.72
CA CYS A 64 -11.05 -27.41 -20.31
C CYS A 64 -11.04 -28.32 -21.54
N VAL A 65 -10.66 -27.77 -22.69
CA VAL A 65 -10.76 -28.46 -23.98
C VAL A 65 -9.48 -28.28 -24.80
N LEU A 66 -9.21 -29.26 -25.66
CA LEU A 66 -8.23 -29.20 -26.74
C LEU A 66 -8.98 -29.20 -28.07
N ILE A 67 -8.68 -28.23 -28.92
CA ILE A 67 -9.37 -27.99 -30.19
C ILE A 67 -8.32 -28.03 -31.30
N THR A 68 -8.59 -28.81 -32.34
CA THR A 68 -7.88 -28.73 -33.62
C THR A 68 -8.82 -28.15 -34.65
N GLY A 69 -8.35 -27.18 -35.44
CA GLY A 69 -9.16 -26.55 -36.46
C GLY A 69 -8.39 -25.61 -37.37
N ILE A 70 -9.07 -25.02 -38.34
CA ILE A 70 -8.49 -24.09 -39.31
C ILE A 70 -8.92 -22.67 -39.00
N VAL A 71 -7.97 -21.72 -39.00
CA VAL A 71 -8.28 -20.30 -38.84
C VAL A 71 -8.95 -19.77 -40.10
N ALA A 72 -10.12 -19.15 -39.95
CA ALA A 72 -10.89 -18.51 -41.01
C ALA A 72 -11.15 -17.03 -40.68
N LEU A 73 -11.41 -16.22 -41.70
CA LEU A 73 -12.00 -14.90 -41.50
C LEU A 73 -13.45 -15.05 -41.08
N ARG A 74 -13.91 -14.20 -40.16
CA ARG A 74 -15.33 -14.14 -39.87
C ARG A 74 -16.10 -13.65 -41.09
N PRO A 75 -17.36 -14.08 -41.27
CA PRO A 75 -18.23 -13.52 -42.29
C PRO A 75 -18.36 -12.00 -42.13
N ALA A 76 -18.48 -11.28 -43.26
CA ALA A 76 -18.62 -9.83 -43.25
C ALA A 76 -19.80 -9.38 -42.39
N GLY A 77 -19.54 -8.47 -41.45
CA GLY A 77 -20.52 -7.98 -40.47
C GLY A 77 -20.48 -8.69 -39.11
N ASN A 78 -19.72 -9.78 -38.97
CA ASN A 78 -19.57 -10.55 -37.72
C ASN A 78 -18.25 -10.27 -36.98
N GLU A 79 -17.46 -9.32 -37.47
CA GLU A 79 -16.20 -8.90 -36.84
C GLU A 79 -16.45 -8.27 -35.47
N ASN A 80 -15.69 -8.68 -34.46
CA ASN A 80 -15.79 -8.12 -33.12
C ASN A 80 -14.65 -7.14 -32.83
N LYS A 81 -14.90 -5.84 -32.96
CA LYS A 81 -13.89 -4.80 -32.74
C LYS A 81 -13.39 -4.67 -31.31
N GLU A 82 -14.05 -5.32 -30.35
CA GLU A 82 -13.71 -5.26 -28.93
C GLU A 82 -12.60 -6.26 -28.51
N ILE A 83 -12.24 -7.22 -29.37
CA ILE A 83 -11.19 -8.21 -29.06
C ILE A 83 -10.14 -8.31 -30.18
N PRO A 84 -8.85 -8.57 -29.84
CA PRO A 84 -7.77 -8.65 -30.84
C PRO A 84 -7.99 -9.72 -31.93
N THR A 85 -8.64 -10.83 -31.57
CA THR A 85 -8.96 -11.96 -32.47
C THR A 85 -10.29 -11.76 -33.22
N GLY A 86 -10.84 -10.54 -33.18
CA GLY A 86 -12.21 -10.25 -33.59
C GLY A 86 -12.51 -10.39 -35.07
N GLU A 87 -11.48 -10.34 -35.93
CA GLU A 87 -11.60 -10.51 -37.38
C GLU A 87 -11.62 -11.98 -37.81
N ILE A 88 -11.24 -12.90 -36.91
CA ILE A 88 -11.06 -14.32 -37.22
C ILE A 88 -11.90 -15.23 -36.33
N GLU A 89 -12.02 -16.47 -36.75
CA GLU A 89 -12.56 -17.58 -35.99
C GLU A 89 -11.81 -18.88 -36.33
N VAL A 90 -11.92 -19.89 -35.48
CA VAL A 90 -11.37 -21.22 -35.74
C VAL A 90 -12.52 -22.16 -36.06
N VAL A 91 -12.52 -22.72 -37.27
CA VAL A 91 -13.47 -23.77 -37.64
C VAL A 91 -12.97 -25.08 -37.05
N CYS A 92 -13.72 -25.63 -36.09
CA CYS A 92 -13.32 -26.82 -35.34
C CYS A 92 -13.45 -28.08 -36.19
N ASP A 93 -12.34 -28.80 -36.33
CA ASP A 93 -12.29 -30.13 -36.96
C ASP A 93 -12.41 -31.24 -35.91
N SER A 94 -11.76 -31.05 -34.76
CA SER A 94 -11.84 -31.98 -33.63
C SER A 94 -11.78 -31.27 -32.29
N LEU A 95 -12.51 -31.81 -31.32
CA LEU A 95 -12.56 -31.33 -29.95
C LEU A 95 -12.39 -32.50 -28.99
N GLU A 96 -11.50 -32.35 -28.02
CA GLU A 96 -11.31 -33.24 -26.90
C GLU A 96 -11.61 -32.48 -25.60
N VAL A 97 -12.48 -33.04 -24.76
CA VAL A 97 -12.72 -32.53 -23.41
C VAL A 97 -11.61 -33.07 -22.50
N LEU A 98 -10.69 -32.18 -22.10
CA LEU A 98 -9.59 -32.52 -21.21
C LEU A 98 -10.07 -32.65 -19.75
N SER A 99 -10.99 -31.76 -19.34
CA SER A 99 -11.59 -31.79 -18.01
C SER A 99 -12.92 -31.04 -18.00
N GLU A 100 -13.96 -31.68 -17.47
CA GLU A 100 -15.25 -31.03 -17.23
C GLU A 100 -15.19 -30.07 -16.02
N ALA A 101 -16.03 -29.05 -16.05
CA ALA A 101 -16.29 -28.18 -14.90
C ALA A 101 -17.72 -28.36 -14.39
N ALA A 102 -17.85 -28.36 -13.07
CA ALA A 102 -19.14 -28.33 -12.37
C ALA A 102 -19.84 -26.97 -12.52
N ALA A 103 -21.07 -26.87 -12.01
CA ALA A 103 -21.77 -25.58 -11.92
C ALA A 103 -20.93 -24.55 -11.17
N LEU A 104 -20.75 -23.37 -11.77
CA LEU A 104 -19.86 -22.35 -11.25
C LEU A 104 -20.48 -21.61 -10.07
N PRO A 105 -19.69 -21.26 -9.04
CA PRO A 105 -20.15 -20.45 -7.92
C PRO A 105 -20.45 -19.00 -8.33
N PHE A 106 -19.84 -18.54 -9.44
CA PHE A 106 -20.10 -17.26 -10.08
C PHE A 106 -19.62 -17.29 -11.54
N PRO A 107 -20.15 -16.42 -12.42
CA PRO A 107 -19.67 -16.32 -13.80
C PRO A 107 -18.22 -15.80 -13.86
N VAL A 108 -17.40 -16.39 -14.74
CA VAL A 108 -16.00 -15.98 -14.96
C VAL A 108 -15.87 -14.98 -16.12
N ASP A 109 -16.79 -15.02 -17.07
CA ASP A 109 -16.80 -14.20 -18.29
C ASP A 109 -17.46 -12.82 -18.11
N SER A 110 -18.25 -12.61 -17.04
CA SER A 110 -19.16 -11.47 -16.92
C SER A 110 -18.49 -10.11 -16.73
N GLY A 111 -17.20 -10.04 -16.37
CA GLY A 111 -16.46 -8.79 -16.10
C GLY A 111 -16.97 -7.98 -14.90
N ASP A 112 -18.26 -8.03 -14.60
CA ASP A 112 -18.96 -7.31 -13.56
C ASP A 112 -18.73 -7.95 -12.18
N LEU A 113 -18.28 -7.11 -11.24
CA LEU A 113 -18.07 -7.45 -9.83
C LEU A 113 -19.30 -7.16 -8.97
N SER A 114 -20.27 -6.36 -9.45
CA SER A 114 -21.29 -5.73 -8.61
C SER A 114 -22.17 -6.73 -7.85
N ASN A 115 -22.23 -7.98 -8.33
CA ASN A 115 -23.12 -9.01 -7.80
C ASN A 115 -22.38 -10.16 -7.08
N ILE A 116 -21.04 -10.10 -6.92
CA ILE A 116 -20.26 -11.17 -6.29
C ILE A 116 -19.56 -10.64 -5.03
N SER A 117 -19.86 -11.23 -3.88
CA SER A 117 -19.22 -10.84 -2.62
C SER A 117 -17.72 -11.18 -2.62
N GLU A 118 -16.91 -10.36 -1.93
CA GLU A 118 -15.48 -10.61 -1.75
C GLU A 118 -15.22 -12.01 -1.15
N GLU A 119 -16.01 -12.40 -0.16
CA GLU A 119 -15.87 -13.71 0.51
C GLU A 119 -15.99 -14.88 -0.48
N VAL A 120 -16.98 -14.84 -1.38
CA VAL A 120 -17.16 -15.87 -2.41
C VAL A 120 -15.99 -15.86 -3.40
N ARG A 121 -15.53 -14.68 -3.82
CA ARG A 121 -14.36 -14.54 -4.70
C ARG A 121 -13.11 -15.13 -4.09
N LEU A 122 -12.84 -14.87 -2.81
CA LEU A 122 -11.68 -15.39 -2.09
C LEU A 122 -11.78 -16.90 -1.85
N LYS A 123 -12.98 -17.41 -1.54
CA LYS A 123 -13.20 -18.86 -1.39
C LYS A 123 -12.91 -19.64 -2.67
N TYR A 124 -13.24 -19.07 -3.83
CA TYR A 124 -12.96 -19.66 -5.13
C TYR A 124 -11.91 -18.84 -5.89
N ARG A 125 -10.86 -18.38 -5.20
CA ARG A 125 -9.86 -17.45 -5.79
C ARG A 125 -9.20 -17.98 -7.05
N TYR A 126 -9.04 -19.30 -7.19
CA TYR A 126 -8.53 -19.94 -8.40
C TYR A 126 -9.45 -19.77 -9.63
N LEU A 127 -10.76 -19.59 -9.44
CA LEU A 127 -11.69 -19.20 -10.51
C LEU A 127 -11.71 -17.68 -10.70
N ASP A 128 -11.66 -16.91 -9.61
CA ASP A 128 -11.60 -15.45 -9.67
C ASP A 128 -10.38 -14.96 -10.46
N LEU A 129 -9.23 -15.62 -10.29
CA LEU A 129 -7.99 -15.33 -11.02
C LEU A 129 -8.03 -15.71 -12.51
N ARG A 130 -9.07 -16.42 -13.00
CA ARG A 130 -9.27 -16.64 -14.44
C ARG A 130 -9.92 -15.43 -15.13
N ARG A 131 -10.52 -14.53 -14.36
CA ARG A 131 -11.15 -13.31 -14.86
C ARG A 131 -10.07 -12.30 -15.26
N GLU A 132 -10.32 -11.54 -16.33
CA GLU A 132 -9.28 -10.69 -16.92
C GLU A 132 -8.76 -9.61 -15.97
N GLY A 133 -9.62 -8.99 -15.15
CA GLY A 133 -9.20 -7.99 -14.15
C GLY A 133 -8.18 -8.55 -13.13
N PRO A 134 -8.56 -9.52 -12.29
CA PRO A 134 -7.63 -10.15 -11.35
C PRO A 134 -6.39 -10.78 -12.01
N ALA A 135 -6.53 -11.41 -13.18
CA ALA A 135 -5.39 -11.98 -13.91
C ALA A 135 -4.40 -10.89 -14.36
N LYS A 136 -4.91 -9.79 -14.94
CA LYS A 136 -4.11 -8.62 -15.35
C LYS A 136 -3.33 -8.04 -14.19
N ASN A 137 -3.91 -7.97 -12.99
CA ASN A 137 -3.24 -7.47 -11.80
C ASN A 137 -2.02 -8.33 -11.38
N LEU A 138 -2.14 -9.67 -11.44
CA LEU A 138 -1.00 -10.55 -11.15
C LEU A 138 0.08 -10.48 -12.23
N ARG A 139 -0.31 -10.38 -13.51
CA ARG A 139 0.63 -10.15 -14.61
C ARG A 139 1.35 -8.81 -14.46
N LEU A 140 0.64 -7.76 -14.04
CA LEU A 140 1.21 -6.45 -13.74
C LEU A 140 2.25 -6.54 -12.62
N ARG A 141 1.94 -7.22 -11.51
CA ARG A 141 2.88 -7.45 -10.41
C ARG A 141 4.15 -8.16 -10.87
N SER A 142 4.02 -9.16 -11.75
CA SER A 142 5.17 -9.85 -12.33
C SER A 142 6.06 -8.90 -13.15
N LYS A 143 5.46 -8.02 -13.96
CA LYS A 143 6.22 -6.99 -14.71
C LYS A 143 6.92 -5.98 -13.79
N VAL A 144 6.25 -5.55 -12.72
CA VAL A 144 6.83 -4.65 -11.71
C VAL A 144 8.07 -5.28 -11.07
N THR A 145 7.97 -6.51 -10.61
CA THR A 145 9.11 -7.19 -9.95
C THR A 145 10.25 -7.50 -10.91
N ALA A 146 9.96 -7.76 -12.19
CA ALA A 146 10.99 -7.88 -13.23
C ALA A 146 11.72 -6.54 -13.47
N ALA A 147 10.99 -5.44 -13.63
CA ALA A 147 11.57 -4.11 -13.82
C ALA A 147 12.44 -3.68 -12.62
N ILE A 148 12.01 -3.97 -11.40
CA ILE A 148 12.81 -3.75 -10.19
C ILE A 148 14.15 -4.49 -10.30
N ARG A 149 14.13 -5.79 -10.59
CA ARG A 149 15.36 -6.60 -10.71
C ARG A 149 16.28 -6.09 -11.82
N ASP A 150 15.74 -5.66 -12.96
CA ASP A 150 16.55 -5.06 -14.03
C ASP A 150 17.35 -3.86 -13.54
N VAL A 151 16.70 -2.93 -12.80
CA VAL A 151 17.37 -1.74 -12.26
C VAL A 151 18.45 -2.10 -11.26
N MET A 152 18.16 -3.06 -10.37
CA MET A 152 19.10 -3.50 -9.35
C MET A 152 20.33 -4.18 -9.95
N ASN A 153 20.13 -5.07 -10.92
CA ASN A 153 21.20 -5.72 -11.65
C ASN A 153 22.08 -4.71 -12.40
N GLN A 154 21.47 -3.69 -13.03
CA GLN A 154 22.21 -2.62 -13.72
C GLN A 154 22.96 -1.67 -12.76
N ALA A 155 22.62 -1.69 -11.47
CA ALA A 155 23.25 -0.87 -10.44
C ALA A 155 24.20 -1.71 -9.55
N ASP A 156 24.56 -2.92 -9.97
CA ASP A 156 25.47 -3.84 -9.28
C ASP A 156 25.03 -4.20 -7.85
N PHE A 157 23.71 -4.27 -7.62
CA PHE A 157 23.16 -4.76 -6.35
C PHE A 157 23.11 -6.28 -6.30
N LEU A 158 23.35 -6.85 -5.12
CA LEU A 158 23.27 -8.28 -4.87
C LEU A 158 21.88 -8.67 -4.32
N GLU A 159 21.18 -9.57 -5.00
CA GLU A 159 19.97 -10.21 -4.46
C GLU A 159 20.39 -11.27 -3.43
N ILE A 160 20.27 -10.96 -2.14
CA ILE A 160 20.68 -11.86 -1.05
C ILE A 160 19.45 -12.22 -0.21
N GLU A 161 19.17 -13.51 -0.06
CA GLU A 161 18.07 -13.97 0.78
C GLU A 161 18.45 -13.92 2.27
N THR A 162 17.49 -13.49 3.10
CA THR A 162 17.66 -13.43 4.57
C THR A 162 16.73 -14.42 5.27
N PRO A 163 17.09 -14.95 6.45
CA PRO A 163 16.27 -15.95 7.14
C PRO A 163 14.87 -15.44 7.54
N TYR A 164 13.87 -16.33 7.49
CA TYR A 164 12.52 -16.06 8.03
C TYR A 164 12.30 -16.58 9.45
N LEU A 165 13.16 -17.45 9.96
CA LEU A 165 13.09 -17.94 11.34
C LEU A 165 14.14 -17.19 12.16
N THR A 166 13.70 -16.12 12.83
CA THR A 166 14.59 -15.14 13.46
C THR A 166 14.42 -15.12 14.97
N ARG A 167 15.25 -14.33 15.65
CA ARG A 167 15.01 -13.96 17.04
C ARG A 167 13.84 -12.98 17.11
N SER A 168 13.01 -13.07 18.15
CA SER A 168 11.99 -12.05 18.42
C SER A 168 12.66 -10.78 18.94
N THR A 169 12.56 -9.73 18.15
CA THR A 169 13.09 -8.40 18.42
C THR A 169 12.09 -7.38 17.87
N PRO A 170 10.99 -7.10 18.59
CA PRO A 170 9.93 -6.24 18.07
C PRO A 170 10.47 -4.87 17.66
N GLU A 171 10.28 -4.50 16.39
CA GLU A 171 10.73 -3.23 15.80
C GLU A 171 9.62 -2.16 15.77
N GLY A 172 8.48 -2.44 16.40
CA GLY A 172 7.32 -1.55 16.48
C GLY A 172 5.99 -2.31 16.43
N ALA A 173 5.92 -3.42 15.70
CA ALA A 173 4.75 -4.31 15.66
C ALA A 173 4.94 -5.55 16.54
N ARG A 174 3.90 -6.39 16.68
CA ARG A 174 4.01 -7.73 17.28
C ARG A 174 4.54 -8.73 16.25
N ASP A 175 5.39 -9.65 16.72
CA ASP A 175 5.93 -10.74 15.90
C ASP A 175 4.94 -11.92 15.83
N PHE A 176 4.86 -12.56 14.66
CA PHE A 176 4.35 -13.93 14.59
C PHE A 176 5.40 -14.90 15.13
N LEU A 177 5.00 -15.78 16.05
CA LEU A 177 5.91 -16.73 16.70
C LEU A 177 5.78 -18.14 16.11
N VAL A 178 6.91 -18.85 16.02
CA VAL A 178 6.99 -20.23 15.54
C VAL A 178 7.65 -21.12 16.61
N PRO A 179 6.93 -22.11 17.18
CA PRO A 179 7.47 -22.97 18.23
C PRO A 179 8.56 -23.91 17.70
N VAL A 180 9.57 -24.20 18.54
CA VAL A 180 10.69 -25.07 18.19
C VAL A 180 10.53 -26.46 18.81
N ARG A 181 10.09 -27.44 18.03
CA ARG A 181 9.91 -28.84 18.47
C ARG A 181 11.14 -29.43 19.18
N LEU A 182 12.35 -29.11 18.69
CA LEU A 182 13.61 -29.66 19.22
C LEU A 182 14.08 -28.95 20.50
N GLN A 183 13.52 -27.79 20.83
CA GLN A 183 13.89 -26.97 21.98
C GLN A 183 12.61 -26.45 22.66
N PRO A 184 11.87 -27.31 23.37
CA PRO A 184 10.62 -26.92 24.01
C PRO A 184 10.78 -25.67 24.89
N GLY A 185 9.84 -24.72 24.77
CA GLY A 185 9.90 -23.41 25.41
C GLY A 185 10.67 -22.33 24.64
N SER A 186 11.32 -22.68 23.52
CA SER A 186 11.98 -21.72 22.61
C SER A 186 11.13 -21.44 21.37
N TRP A 187 11.28 -20.24 20.83
CA TRP A 187 10.46 -19.71 19.73
C TRP A 187 11.34 -18.99 18.72
N TYR A 188 11.07 -19.19 17.44
CA TYR A 188 11.45 -18.23 16.41
C TYR A 188 10.37 -17.14 16.30
N ALA A 189 10.74 -16.01 15.71
CA ALA A 189 9.83 -15.01 15.18
C ALA A 189 9.93 -14.97 13.65
N LEU A 190 8.84 -14.61 12.99
CA LEU A 190 8.86 -14.21 11.59
C LEU A 190 9.25 -12.73 11.48
N PRO A 191 10.11 -12.33 10.52
CA PRO A 191 10.65 -10.98 10.47
C PRO A 191 9.61 -9.95 10.04
N GLN A 192 9.56 -8.82 10.76
CA GLN A 192 8.79 -7.64 10.35
C GLN A 192 9.37 -6.93 9.13
N SER A 193 10.68 -7.09 8.95
CA SER A 193 11.47 -6.72 7.77
C SER A 193 12.86 -7.38 7.86
N PRO A 194 13.67 -7.38 6.78
CA PRO A 194 15.08 -7.78 6.83
C PRO A 194 16.03 -6.80 7.56
N GLN A 195 15.52 -5.82 8.32
CA GLN A 195 16.27 -4.65 8.81
C GLN A 195 17.58 -4.96 9.51
N LEU A 196 17.61 -5.95 10.41
CA LEU A 196 18.84 -6.30 11.12
C LEU A 196 19.83 -7.03 10.21
N PHE A 197 19.34 -7.91 9.33
CA PHE A 197 20.21 -8.68 8.45
C PHE A 197 20.83 -7.82 7.35
N LYS A 198 20.09 -6.88 6.75
CA LYS A 198 20.65 -5.99 5.73
C LYS A 198 21.75 -5.10 6.29
N GLN A 199 21.64 -4.63 7.53
CA GLN A 199 22.72 -3.92 8.23
C GLN A 199 23.94 -4.83 8.44
N LEU A 200 23.73 -6.08 8.88
CA LEU A 200 24.83 -7.05 9.01
C LEU A 200 25.50 -7.36 7.67
N LEU A 201 24.78 -7.34 6.55
CA LEU A 201 25.37 -7.49 5.22
C LEU A 201 26.24 -6.28 4.84
N MET A 202 25.91 -5.07 5.31
CA MET A 202 26.78 -3.91 5.17
C MET A 202 28.08 -4.09 5.97
N VAL A 203 27.99 -4.60 7.20
CA VAL A 203 29.17 -4.98 8.02
C VAL A 203 29.98 -6.09 7.36
N ALA A 204 29.32 -7.03 6.67
CA ALA A 204 29.98 -8.12 5.93
C ALA A 204 30.68 -7.67 4.64
N GLY A 205 30.59 -6.39 4.27
CA GLY A 205 31.23 -5.85 3.07
C GLY A 205 30.50 -6.17 1.77
N MET A 206 29.18 -6.45 1.82
CA MET A 206 28.39 -6.66 0.58
C MET A 206 28.14 -5.36 -0.19
N GLU A 207 28.24 -4.21 0.49
CA GLU A 207 28.08 -2.82 0.00
C GLU A 207 26.75 -2.44 -0.67
N ARG A 208 26.14 -3.31 -1.48
CA ARG A 208 24.90 -3.04 -2.22
C ARG A 208 24.00 -4.27 -2.16
N TYR A 209 23.03 -4.22 -1.26
CA TYR A 209 22.10 -5.29 -1.01
C TYR A 209 20.70 -4.93 -1.51
N TYR A 210 20.02 -5.90 -2.12
CA TYR A 210 18.58 -5.87 -2.21
C TYR A 210 17.92 -7.23 -1.99
N GLN A 211 16.62 -7.20 -1.66
CA GLN A 211 15.79 -8.39 -1.65
C GLN A 211 14.33 -8.00 -1.91
N ILE A 212 13.62 -8.80 -2.70
CA ILE A 212 12.16 -8.78 -2.71
C ILE A 212 11.68 -9.76 -1.63
N ALA A 213 11.57 -9.26 -0.39
CA ALA A 213 11.38 -10.06 0.81
C ALA A 213 9.91 -10.17 1.22
N ARG A 214 9.54 -11.32 1.81
CA ARG A 214 8.28 -11.47 2.54
C ARG A 214 8.47 -10.99 3.99
N CYS A 215 7.55 -10.15 4.44
CA CYS A 215 7.54 -9.54 5.76
C CYS A 215 6.24 -9.90 6.49
N PHE A 216 6.28 -9.95 7.82
CA PHE A 216 5.19 -10.45 8.65
C PHE A 216 4.94 -9.53 9.84
N ARG A 217 3.69 -9.10 10.06
CA ARG A 217 3.32 -8.24 11.20
C ARG A 217 1.98 -8.67 11.78
N ASP A 218 1.95 -8.94 13.09
CA ASP A 218 0.73 -9.31 13.82
C ASP A 218 0.00 -8.08 14.36
N GLU A 219 -0.54 -7.30 13.43
CA GLU A 219 -1.30 -6.07 13.68
C GLU A 219 -2.79 -6.24 13.36
N ASP A 220 -3.60 -5.28 13.83
CA ASP A 220 -5.00 -5.20 13.47
C ASP A 220 -5.15 -5.05 11.94
N PHE A 221 -5.93 -5.95 11.35
CA PHE A 221 -6.12 -6.02 9.91
C PHE A 221 -6.96 -4.86 9.39
N ARG A 222 -6.54 -4.33 8.22
CA ARG A 222 -7.25 -3.26 7.49
C ARG A 222 -7.34 -3.61 6.01
N ALA A 223 -8.13 -2.87 5.25
CA ALA A 223 -8.26 -3.10 3.80
C ALA A 223 -6.91 -3.06 3.06
N ASP A 224 -5.97 -2.29 3.60
CA ASP A 224 -4.67 -2.03 3.03
C ASP A 224 -3.52 -2.68 3.85
N ARG A 225 -3.84 -3.54 4.81
CA ARG A 225 -2.86 -4.30 5.62
C ARG A 225 -3.13 -5.81 5.53
N GLN A 226 -2.06 -6.57 5.33
CA GLN A 226 -2.07 -8.03 5.33
C GLN A 226 -1.08 -8.54 6.37
N PRO A 227 -1.34 -9.68 7.03
CA PRO A 227 -0.42 -10.27 8.02
C PRO A 227 0.94 -10.60 7.40
N GLU A 228 0.94 -10.93 6.12
CA GLU A 228 2.12 -11.20 5.31
C GLU A 228 2.09 -10.30 4.07
N PHE A 229 3.19 -9.60 3.79
CA PHE A 229 3.26 -8.61 2.71
C PHE A 229 4.67 -8.54 2.12
N THR A 230 4.80 -8.00 0.92
CA THR A 230 6.07 -8.02 0.16
C THR A 230 6.70 -6.64 0.09
N GLN A 231 7.98 -6.56 0.44
CA GLN A 231 8.79 -5.36 0.33
C GLN A 231 9.92 -5.55 -0.69
N LEU A 232 10.32 -4.46 -1.36
CA LEU A 232 11.64 -4.33 -1.95
C LEU A 232 12.52 -3.67 -0.89
N ASP A 233 13.40 -4.45 -0.28
CA ASP A 233 14.39 -3.97 0.67
C ASP A 233 15.70 -3.66 -0.04
N ILE A 234 16.28 -2.49 0.27
CA ILE A 234 17.52 -1.97 -0.32
C ILE A 234 18.41 -1.46 0.82
N GLU A 235 19.70 -1.76 0.79
CA GLU A 235 20.69 -1.19 1.71
C GLU A 235 22.02 -0.96 0.99
N ILE A 236 22.68 0.16 1.30
CA ILE A 236 23.89 0.63 0.63
C ILE A 236 24.92 1.09 1.68
N SER A 237 26.16 0.61 1.59
CA SER A 237 27.30 1.11 2.36
C SER A 237 27.91 2.35 1.72
N PHE A 238 28.55 3.18 2.54
CA PHE A 238 29.24 4.41 2.14
C PHE A 238 28.36 5.40 1.37
N ALA A 239 27.06 5.37 1.66
CA ALA A 239 26.03 6.16 0.99
C ALA A 239 25.44 7.22 1.93
N ASP A 240 25.11 8.38 1.36
CA ASP A 240 24.29 9.38 2.04
C ASP A 240 22.80 9.28 1.65
N GLN A 241 21.98 10.21 2.15
CA GLN A 241 20.55 10.22 1.85
C GLN A 241 20.26 10.40 0.34
N ALA A 242 21.04 11.24 -0.35
CA ALA A 242 20.82 11.52 -1.77
C ALA A 242 21.14 10.28 -2.62
N ASP A 243 22.15 9.51 -2.24
CA ASP A 243 22.50 8.25 -2.91
C ASP A 243 21.35 7.23 -2.83
N VAL A 244 20.76 7.03 -1.65
CA VAL A 244 19.65 6.08 -1.46
C VAL A 244 18.39 6.56 -2.22
N ILE A 245 18.06 7.85 -2.13
CA ILE A 245 16.94 8.46 -2.85
C ILE A 245 17.11 8.27 -4.36
N SER A 246 18.31 8.53 -4.90
CA SER A 246 18.61 8.39 -6.33
C SER A 246 18.34 6.97 -6.85
N ILE A 247 18.73 5.93 -6.10
CA ILE A 247 18.43 4.54 -6.46
C ILE A 247 16.93 4.26 -6.42
N ALA A 248 16.23 4.72 -5.38
CA ALA A 248 14.78 4.55 -5.28
C ALA A 248 14.04 5.26 -6.42
N GLU A 249 14.45 6.48 -6.79
CA GLU A 249 13.92 7.22 -7.93
C GLU A 249 14.16 6.50 -9.26
N LYS A 250 15.34 5.90 -9.45
CA LYS A 250 15.64 5.10 -10.64
C LYS A 250 14.72 3.88 -10.74
N VAL A 251 14.49 3.17 -9.63
CA VAL A 251 13.54 2.05 -9.55
C VAL A 251 12.13 2.49 -9.93
N LEU A 252 11.63 3.57 -9.30
CA LEU A 252 10.29 4.08 -9.56
C LEU A 252 10.14 4.56 -11.01
N SER A 253 11.11 5.30 -11.53
CA SER A 253 11.09 5.80 -12.91
C SER A 253 11.02 4.66 -13.93
N ASP A 254 11.82 3.61 -13.76
CA ASP A 254 11.83 2.47 -14.70
C ASP A 254 10.53 1.65 -14.60
N VAL A 255 10.03 1.39 -13.38
CA VAL A 255 8.74 0.71 -13.16
C VAL A 255 7.60 1.48 -13.83
N PHE A 256 7.48 2.78 -13.59
CA PHE A 256 6.41 3.59 -14.17
C PHE A 256 6.53 3.71 -15.68
N PHE A 257 7.74 3.81 -16.22
CA PHE A 257 7.96 3.83 -17.66
C PHE A 257 7.55 2.51 -18.31
N LYS A 258 8.04 1.37 -17.80
CA LYS A 258 7.78 0.04 -18.40
C LYS A 258 6.36 -0.47 -18.18
N VAL A 259 5.74 -0.16 -17.04
CA VAL A 259 4.45 -0.76 -16.63
C VAL A 259 3.27 0.18 -16.86
N ALA A 260 3.43 1.48 -16.60
CA ALA A 260 2.37 2.47 -16.73
C ALA A 260 2.52 3.39 -17.96
N ASN A 261 3.59 3.22 -18.75
CA ASN A 261 3.94 4.13 -19.84
C ASN A 261 3.96 5.61 -19.38
N HIS A 262 4.42 5.84 -18.15
CA HIS A 262 4.46 7.15 -17.52
C HIS A 262 5.89 7.54 -17.20
N LYS A 263 6.29 8.73 -17.64
CA LYS A 263 7.62 9.27 -17.35
C LYS A 263 7.56 10.14 -16.09
N ILE A 264 8.21 9.69 -15.02
CA ILE A 264 8.42 10.49 -13.81
C ILE A 264 9.45 11.57 -14.14
N SER A 265 9.19 12.81 -13.69
CA SER A 265 10.18 13.88 -13.74
C SER A 265 11.10 13.76 -12.53
N LEU A 266 12.40 13.64 -12.78
CA LEU A 266 13.43 13.54 -11.75
C LEU A 266 14.24 14.84 -11.67
N PRO A 267 14.74 15.23 -10.47
CA PRO A 267 14.47 14.59 -9.19
C PRO A 267 13.01 14.78 -8.74
N ILE A 268 12.49 13.85 -7.94
CA ILE A 268 11.16 13.97 -7.33
C ILE A 268 11.19 15.12 -6.31
N PRO A 269 10.16 15.97 -6.21
CA PRO A 269 10.14 17.05 -5.24
C PRO A 269 10.30 16.57 -3.79
N HIS A 270 10.98 17.37 -2.97
CA HIS A 270 11.12 17.13 -1.53
C HIS A 270 10.25 18.12 -0.73
N MET A 271 9.75 17.67 0.41
CA MET A 271 8.99 18.46 1.37
C MET A 271 9.39 18.04 2.79
N THR A 272 9.60 18.99 3.69
CA THR A 272 9.91 18.62 5.08
C THR A 272 8.64 18.07 5.76
N TYR A 273 8.80 17.18 6.74
CA TYR A 273 7.69 16.71 7.57
C TYR A 273 6.91 17.89 8.18
N ALA A 274 7.62 18.91 8.66
CA ALA A 274 7.01 20.11 9.22
C ALA A 274 6.15 20.87 8.19
N ASP A 275 6.62 21.01 6.95
CA ASP A 275 5.86 21.63 5.86
C ASP A 275 4.66 20.77 5.46
N ALA A 276 4.81 19.44 5.40
CA ALA A 276 3.74 18.51 5.07
C ALA A 276 2.61 18.57 6.11
N MET A 277 2.96 18.53 7.39
CA MET A 277 2.00 18.69 8.49
C MET A 277 1.37 20.07 8.52
N ARG A 278 2.12 21.15 8.25
CA ARG A 278 1.61 22.52 8.21
C ARG A 278 0.62 22.72 7.06
N ASP A 279 0.99 22.33 5.84
CA ASP A 279 0.24 22.65 4.63
C ASP A 279 -0.88 21.65 4.35
N TYR A 280 -0.74 20.40 4.79
CA TYR A 280 -1.66 19.29 4.43
C TYR A 280 -2.19 18.51 5.61
N GLY A 281 -1.67 18.71 6.82
CA GLY A 281 -2.09 17.97 8.01
C GLY A 281 -1.81 16.48 7.92
N SER A 282 -0.78 16.10 7.16
CA SER A 282 -0.35 14.71 7.01
C SER A 282 1.10 14.65 6.54
N ASP A 283 1.82 13.66 7.05
CA ASP A 283 3.13 13.19 6.61
C ASP A 283 3.09 12.44 5.27
N LYS A 284 1.92 12.18 4.70
CA LYS A 284 1.72 11.58 3.37
C LYS A 284 0.72 12.38 2.56
N PRO A 285 1.06 13.62 2.17
CA PRO A 285 0.12 14.54 1.56
C PRO A 285 -0.33 14.06 0.17
N ASP A 286 -1.61 14.26 -0.12
CA ASP A 286 -2.14 14.12 -1.49
C ASP A 286 -2.02 15.46 -2.23
N LEU A 287 -1.04 15.52 -3.14
CA LEU A 287 -0.68 16.70 -3.93
C LEU A 287 -1.45 16.80 -5.26
N ARG A 288 -2.46 15.97 -5.50
CA ARG A 288 -3.28 16.03 -6.73
C ARG A 288 -4.20 17.25 -6.78
N PHE A 289 -4.37 17.93 -5.65
CA PHE A 289 -5.13 19.17 -5.51
C PHE A 289 -4.42 20.08 -4.50
N GLU A 290 -4.62 21.40 -4.57
CA GLU A 290 -3.91 22.35 -3.70
C GLU A 290 -4.52 22.39 -2.30
N ASN A 291 -5.76 22.90 -2.16
CA ASN A 291 -6.56 23.11 -0.95
C ASN A 291 -5.80 22.96 0.40
N LYS A 292 -4.82 23.83 0.63
CA LYS A 292 -3.92 23.74 1.80
C LYS A 292 -4.63 24.17 3.08
N LEU A 293 -4.10 23.69 4.21
CA LEU A 293 -4.45 24.19 5.53
C LEU A 293 -3.89 25.61 5.70
N VAL A 294 -4.60 26.43 6.47
CA VAL A 294 -4.19 27.79 6.82
C VAL A 294 -4.11 27.91 8.33
N ASP A 295 -2.91 28.24 8.84
CA ASP A 295 -2.73 28.57 10.25
C ASP A 295 -3.29 29.97 10.54
N VAL A 296 -4.27 30.03 11.44
CA VAL A 296 -4.96 31.24 11.89
C VAL A 296 -4.80 31.45 13.40
N THR A 297 -3.86 30.76 14.04
CA THR A 297 -3.59 30.85 15.48
C THR A 297 -3.29 32.30 15.89
N GLN A 298 -2.36 32.96 15.18
CA GLN A 298 -1.99 34.35 15.47
C GLN A 298 -3.13 35.33 15.16
N PHE A 299 -4.02 34.99 14.22
CA PHE A 299 -5.18 35.81 13.89
C PHE A 299 -6.20 35.83 15.04
N PHE A 300 -6.37 34.70 15.72
CA PHE A 300 -7.30 34.55 16.85
C PHE A 300 -6.66 34.76 18.22
N LYS A 301 -5.43 35.30 18.30
CA LYS A 301 -4.71 35.46 19.57
C LYS A 301 -5.50 36.23 20.63
N ASP A 302 -6.22 37.28 20.22
CA ASP A 302 -6.99 38.16 21.11
C ASP A 302 -8.50 37.87 21.04
N THR A 303 -8.89 36.72 20.48
CA THR A 303 -10.31 36.38 20.29
C THR A 303 -11.04 36.20 21.62
N SER A 304 -12.30 36.63 21.69
CA SER A 304 -13.17 36.33 22.84
C SER A 304 -13.79 34.93 22.78
N PHE A 305 -13.67 34.24 21.64
CA PHE A 305 -14.27 32.92 21.45
C PHE A 305 -13.40 31.82 22.10
N ARG A 306 -13.82 31.35 23.28
CA ARG A 306 -13.06 30.39 24.12
C ARG A 306 -12.53 29.15 23.39
N VAL A 307 -13.22 28.65 22.37
CA VAL A 307 -12.76 27.47 21.61
C VAL A 307 -11.47 27.76 20.83
N PHE A 308 -11.31 28.99 20.33
CA PHE A 308 -10.14 29.42 19.56
C PHE A 308 -9.03 30.04 20.42
N GLN A 309 -9.25 30.19 21.73
CA GLN A 309 -8.18 30.46 22.71
C GLN A 309 -7.39 29.17 22.99
N SER A 310 -6.75 28.63 21.96
CA SER A 310 -6.05 27.33 21.97
C SER A 310 -4.60 27.48 21.50
N GLU A 311 -3.77 26.47 21.76
CA GLU A 311 -2.37 26.40 21.29
C GLU A 311 -2.25 26.54 19.78
N TYR A 312 -3.19 25.93 19.04
CA TYR A 312 -3.26 26.01 17.58
C TYR A 312 -4.72 26.19 17.14
N VAL A 313 -4.90 26.99 16.08
CA VAL A 313 -6.15 27.11 15.32
C VAL A 313 -5.82 27.06 13.83
N GLY A 314 -6.30 26.03 13.15
CA GLY A 314 -6.14 25.86 11.70
C GLY A 314 -7.48 25.94 10.98
N ALA A 315 -7.43 26.28 9.69
CA ALA A 315 -8.59 26.34 8.82
C ALA A 315 -8.37 25.58 7.50
N VAL A 316 -9.45 25.08 6.90
CA VAL A 316 -9.49 24.55 5.53
C VAL A 316 -10.78 24.99 4.85
N VAL A 317 -10.69 25.34 3.56
CA VAL A 317 -11.83 25.86 2.79
C VAL A 317 -12.48 24.74 1.98
N MET A 318 -13.80 24.67 2.02
CA MET A 318 -14.63 23.85 1.15
C MET A 318 -15.27 24.75 0.08
N PRO A 319 -14.81 24.66 -1.19
CA PRO A 319 -15.41 25.40 -2.29
C PRO A 319 -16.91 25.09 -2.42
N GLY A 320 -17.76 26.12 -2.51
CA GLY A 320 -19.22 25.93 -2.62
C GLY A 320 -19.90 25.36 -1.36
N GLY A 321 -19.18 25.25 -0.24
CA GLY A 321 -19.72 24.67 1.00
C GLY A 321 -20.78 25.53 1.72
N ALA A 322 -20.98 26.79 1.34
CA ALA A 322 -21.99 27.65 1.97
C ALA A 322 -23.42 27.15 1.74
N SER A 323 -23.66 26.44 0.63
CA SER A 323 -24.96 25.84 0.30
C SER A 323 -25.23 24.51 1.00
N SER A 324 -24.29 23.98 1.80
CA SER A 324 -24.48 22.71 2.49
C SER A 324 -25.69 22.76 3.45
N PRO A 325 -26.64 21.81 3.35
CA PRO A 325 -27.78 21.77 4.23
C PRO A 325 -27.33 21.49 5.66
N ARG A 326 -28.12 21.94 6.65
CA ARG A 326 -27.77 21.80 8.07
C ARG A 326 -27.43 20.36 8.46
N ARG A 327 -28.16 19.39 7.93
CA ARG A 327 -27.92 17.95 8.13
C ARG A 327 -26.52 17.50 7.68
N GLU A 328 -26.00 18.06 6.59
CA GLU A 328 -24.64 17.76 6.14
C GLU A 328 -23.60 18.35 7.10
N LEU A 329 -23.80 19.58 7.56
CA LEU A 329 -22.91 20.25 8.53
C LEU A 329 -22.90 19.54 9.89
N ASP A 330 -24.04 18.98 10.32
CA ASP A 330 -24.13 18.14 11.51
C ASP A 330 -23.41 16.80 11.29
N ALA A 331 -23.52 16.19 10.10
CA ALA A 331 -22.76 14.97 9.76
C ALA A 331 -21.24 15.20 9.78
N TRP A 332 -20.76 16.39 9.39
CA TRP A 332 -19.35 16.79 9.56
C TRP A 332 -18.93 16.85 11.04
N GLN A 333 -19.81 17.28 11.95
CA GLN A 333 -19.52 17.23 13.40
C GLN A 333 -19.34 15.80 13.89
N ASP A 334 -20.27 14.92 13.52
CA ASP A 334 -20.26 13.52 13.95
C ASP A 334 -19.06 12.78 13.36
N TRP A 335 -18.71 13.08 12.11
CA TRP A 335 -17.53 12.55 11.43
C TRP A 335 -16.22 12.97 12.12
N ALA A 336 -16.13 14.20 12.60
CA ALA A 336 -14.97 14.68 13.35
C ALA A 336 -14.89 14.07 14.76
N LYS A 337 -16.03 13.95 15.45
CA LYS A 337 -16.10 13.31 16.79
C LYS A 337 -15.73 11.83 16.75
N ALA A 338 -16.11 11.12 15.71
CA ALA A 338 -15.71 9.73 15.48
C ALA A 338 -14.17 9.55 15.36
N ARG A 339 -13.43 10.64 15.12
CA ARG A 339 -11.96 10.70 15.05
C ARG A 339 -11.33 11.32 16.30
N GLY A 340 -12.08 11.40 17.40
CA GLY A 340 -11.58 11.91 18.69
C GLY A 340 -11.59 13.44 18.83
N ALA A 341 -12.11 14.18 17.85
CA ALA A 341 -12.27 15.62 17.97
C ALA A 341 -13.45 16.00 18.87
N LYS A 342 -13.41 17.18 19.50
CA LYS A 342 -14.57 17.69 20.26
C LYS A 342 -15.70 18.21 19.35
N GLY A 343 -15.35 18.60 18.12
CA GLY A 343 -16.25 19.09 17.08
C GLY A 343 -15.45 19.66 15.91
N LEU A 344 -16.15 20.17 14.90
CA LEU A 344 -15.54 20.82 13.73
C LEU A 344 -16.18 22.19 13.53
N ALA A 345 -15.52 23.24 14.00
CA ALA A 345 -16.06 24.59 13.89
C ALA A 345 -16.18 25.02 12.41
N TYR A 346 -17.18 25.83 12.05
CA TYR A 346 -17.34 26.31 10.68
C TYR A 346 -17.95 27.70 10.57
N ILE A 347 -17.63 28.36 9.46
CA ILE A 347 -18.22 29.60 8.95
C ILE A 347 -18.73 29.36 7.54
N LEU A 348 -19.90 29.89 7.20
CA LEU A 348 -20.43 29.88 5.83
C LEU A 348 -20.31 31.29 5.26
N VAL A 349 -19.58 31.44 4.16
CA VAL A 349 -19.45 32.73 3.45
C VAL A 349 -20.61 32.83 2.46
N GLN A 350 -21.63 33.60 2.79
CA GLN A 350 -22.84 33.71 1.96
C GLN A 350 -22.56 34.45 0.63
N GLU A 351 -23.47 34.35 -0.33
CA GLU A 351 -23.34 35.01 -1.64
C GLU A 351 -23.28 36.54 -1.52
N ASP A 352 -23.94 37.12 -0.51
CA ASP A 352 -23.90 38.56 -0.21
C ASP A 352 -22.65 38.99 0.58
N GLY A 353 -21.73 38.06 0.85
CA GLY A 353 -20.50 38.29 1.63
C GLY A 353 -20.69 38.25 3.14
N THR A 354 -21.90 38.05 3.65
CA THR A 354 -22.14 37.91 5.10
C THR A 354 -21.64 36.56 5.62
N LEU A 355 -21.18 36.55 6.88
CA LEU A 355 -20.71 35.33 7.53
C LEU A 355 -21.82 34.68 8.36
N GLY A 356 -22.19 33.46 7.96
CA GLY A 356 -23.12 32.60 8.68
C GLY A 356 -22.42 31.51 9.51
N GLY A 357 -23.22 30.74 10.23
CA GLY A 357 -22.75 29.60 11.03
C GLY A 357 -22.55 29.92 12.52
N PRO A 358 -22.27 28.89 13.35
CA PRO A 358 -22.19 29.02 14.80
C PRO A 358 -20.97 29.82 15.26
N VAL A 359 -19.86 29.80 14.50
CA VAL A 359 -18.63 30.52 14.85
C VAL A 359 -18.80 32.02 14.60
N ALA A 360 -19.41 32.42 13.48
CA ALA A 360 -19.55 33.82 13.07
C ALA A 360 -20.23 34.70 14.14
N LYS A 361 -21.15 34.14 14.93
CA LYS A 361 -21.85 34.84 16.02
C LYS A 361 -20.96 35.24 17.21
N ASN A 362 -19.76 34.68 17.29
CA ASN A 362 -18.83 34.85 18.41
C ASN A 362 -17.56 35.61 18.04
N LEU A 363 -17.45 36.06 16.78
CA LEU A 363 -16.31 36.82 16.29
C LEU A 363 -16.54 38.32 16.48
N SER A 364 -15.46 39.06 16.72
CA SER A 364 -15.43 40.52 16.66
C SER A 364 -15.70 41.03 15.24
N GLU A 365 -16.01 42.32 15.11
CA GLU A 365 -16.20 42.97 13.79
C GLU A 365 -14.96 42.83 12.91
N ASN A 366 -13.76 43.02 13.49
CA ASN A 366 -12.51 42.90 12.75
C ASN A 366 -12.26 41.46 12.27
N GLU A 367 -12.47 40.46 13.14
CA GLU A 367 -12.32 39.05 12.75
C GLU A 367 -13.32 38.68 11.65
N THR A 368 -14.57 39.13 11.77
CA THR A 368 -15.63 38.89 10.79
C THR A 368 -15.30 39.51 9.43
N ALA A 369 -14.76 40.73 9.42
CA ALA A 369 -14.44 41.43 8.17
C ALA A 369 -13.22 40.85 7.42
N THR A 370 -12.32 40.13 8.11
CA THR A 370 -11.00 39.78 7.55
C THR A 370 -10.73 38.27 7.45
N ILE A 371 -11.48 37.42 8.16
CA ILE A 371 -11.21 35.97 8.18
C ILE A 371 -11.31 35.31 6.80
N ALA A 372 -12.32 35.65 5.98
CA ALA A 372 -12.50 35.06 4.66
C ALA A 372 -11.30 35.34 3.74
N ALA A 373 -10.83 36.59 3.72
CA ALA A 373 -9.63 36.98 2.98
C ALA A 373 -8.37 36.30 3.53
N LYS A 374 -8.24 36.17 4.86
CA LYS A 374 -7.09 35.52 5.53
C LYS A 374 -6.92 34.06 5.12
N VAL A 375 -8.02 33.32 4.95
CA VAL A 375 -8.00 31.91 4.54
C VAL A 375 -8.18 31.71 3.03
N GLY A 376 -8.34 32.79 2.25
CA GLY A 376 -8.55 32.72 0.81
C GLY A 376 -9.92 32.20 0.38
N ALA A 377 -10.93 32.24 1.26
CA ALA A 377 -12.29 31.84 0.95
C ALA A 377 -13.00 32.89 0.08
N LYS A 378 -13.87 32.41 -0.82
CA LYS A 378 -14.73 33.24 -1.67
C LYS A 378 -16.17 33.18 -1.18
N THR A 379 -17.01 34.09 -1.69
CA THR A 379 -18.46 34.01 -1.52
C THR A 379 -18.97 32.67 -2.05
N GLY A 380 -19.79 31.97 -1.26
CA GLY A 380 -20.27 30.62 -1.55
C GLY A 380 -19.48 29.50 -0.86
N ASP A 381 -18.35 29.78 -0.22
CA ASP A 381 -17.51 28.75 0.42
C ASP A 381 -17.88 28.50 1.88
N ALA A 382 -17.51 27.33 2.40
CA ALA A 382 -17.46 27.07 3.84
C ALA A 382 -16.02 27.01 4.34
N ILE A 383 -15.76 27.57 5.52
CA ILE A 383 -14.46 27.51 6.19
C ILE A 383 -14.63 26.59 7.39
N PHE A 384 -13.91 25.47 7.41
CA PHE A 384 -13.84 24.57 8.56
C PHE A 384 -12.62 24.87 9.42
N PHE A 385 -12.75 24.68 10.74
CA PHE A 385 -11.72 24.97 11.73
C PHE A 385 -11.53 23.81 12.70
N ALA A 386 -10.27 23.57 13.06
CA ALA A 386 -9.89 22.74 14.21
C ALA A 386 -9.00 23.56 15.16
N ALA A 387 -9.24 23.41 16.46
CA ALA A 387 -8.51 24.12 17.50
C ALA A 387 -8.17 23.19 18.67
N GLY A 388 -6.98 23.36 19.25
CA GLY A 388 -6.50 22.56 20.37
C GLY A 388 -5.02 22.22 20.22
N ASN A 389 -4.66 20.97 20.56
CA ASN A 389 -3.31 20.44 20.31
C ASN A 389 -2.98 20.51 18.81
N LYS A 390 -1.77 20.97 18.48
CA LYS A 390 -1.35 21.24 17.10
C LYS A 390 -1.44 20.03 16.18
N VAL A 391 -0.78 18.93 16.54
CA VAL A 391 -0.70 17.72 15.69
C VAL A 391 -2.08 17.10 15.50
N MET A 392 -2.87 16.97 16.57
CA MET A 392 -4.23 16.42 16.47
C MET A 392 -5.14 17.28 15.58
N SER A 393 -5.03 18.60 15.69
CA SER A 393 -5.83 19.54 14.89
C SER A 393 -5.43 19.54 13.42
N GLN A 394 -4.12 19.46 13.14
CA GLN A 394 -3.59 19.31 11.79
C GLN A 394 -4.07 18.00 11.15
N ASN A 395 -3.95 16.87 11.85
CA ASN A 395 -4.41 15.56 11.38
C ASN A 395 -5.91 15.56 11.07
N LEU A 396 -6.73 16.21 11.92
CA LEU A 396 -8.16 16.36 11.67
C LEU A 396 -8.41 17.18 10.39
N LEU A 397 -7.76 18.33 10.24
CA LEU A 397 -7.93 19.20 9.07
C LEU A 397 -7.40 18.55 7.78
N GLY A 398 -6.32 17.77 7.85
CA GLY A 398 -5.83 16.98 6.72
C GLY A 398 -6.84 15.92 6.28
N ALA A 399 -7.50 15.27 7.22
CA ALA A 399 -8.59 14.34 6.90
C ALA A 399 -9.83 15.07 6.32
N VAL A 400 -10.19 16.24 6.87
CA VAL A 400 -11.28 17.08 6.33
C VAL A 400 -10.95 17.53 4.90
N ARG A 401 -9.71 17.94 4.64
CA ARG A 401 -9.21 18.32 3.31
C ARG A 401 -9.41 17.22 2.28
N LEU A 402 -9.05 15.97 2.60
CA LEU A 402 -9.25 14.83 1.70
C LEU A 402 -10.73 14.55 1.43
N GLU A 403 -11.57 14.63 2.46
CA GLU A 403 -13.02 14.46 2.32
C GLU A 403 -13.64 15.58 1.45
N ILE A 404 -13.20 16.83 1.62
CA ILE A 404 -13.57 17.95 0.72
C ILE A 404 -13.14 17.64 -0.72
N GLY A 405 -11.90 17.18 -0.91
CA GLY A 405 -11.36 16.81 -2.22
C GLY A 405 -12.21 15.75 -2.94
N ASN A 406 -12.66 14.73 -2.20
CA ASN A 406 -13.56 13.70 -2.71
C ASN A 406 -14.94 14.25 -3.07
N ARG A 407 -15.59 14.96 -2.12
CA ARG A 407 -16.97 15.46 -2.31
C ARG A 407 -17.09 16.51 -3.40
N CYS A 408 -16.07 17.36 -3.53
CA CYS A 408 -16.05 18.44 -4.50
C CYS A 408 -15.40 18.05 -5.83
N GLY A 409 -14.98 16.79 -6.00
CA GLY A 409 -14.35 16.30 -7.23
C GLY A 409 -13.05 17.01 -7.57
N LEU A 410 -12.27 17.43 -6.56
CA LEU A 410 -11.02 18.19 -6.76
C LEU A 410 -9.82 17.28 -7.08
N ILE A 411 -9.94 15.98 -6.79
CA ILE A 411 -8.84 15.02 -6.94
C ILE A 411 -8.84 14.48 -8.36
N ASP A 412 -7.79 14.80 -9.13
CA ASP A 412 -7.57 14.19 -10.44
C ASP A 412 -7.15 12.71 -10.28
N ALA A 413 -8.08 11.80 -10.57
CA ALA A 413 -7.87 10.36 -10.46
C ALA A 413 -6.80 9.81 -11.44
N THR A 414 -6.43 10.58 -12.47
CA THR A 414 -5.47 10.17 -13.50
C THR A 414 -4.04 10.67 -13.23
N ALA A 415 -3.89 11.63 -12.31
CA ALA A 415 -2.61 12.22 -11.99
C ALA A 415 -1.74 11.32 -11.11
N TRP A 416 -0.43 11.31 -11.38
CA TRP A 416 0.60 10.76 -10.51
C TRP A 416 1.39 11.89 -9.88
N LYS A 417 1.28 12.02 -8.56
CA LYS A 417 1.98 13.04 -7.78
C LYS A 417 2.85 12.37 -6.73
N PHE A 418 4.16 12.53 -6.91
CA PHE A 418 5.18 12.02 -6.01
C PHE A 418 5.77 13.15 -5.18
N VAL A 419 6.14 12.83 -3.94
CA VAL A 419 6.92 13.72 -3.07
C VAL A 419 7.71 12.90 -2.06
N TRP A 420 8.97 13.28 -1.83
CA TRP A 420 9.74 12.79 -0.69
C TRP A 420 9.44 13.64 0.54
N ILE A 421 9.18 12.98 1.65
CA ILE A 421 8.98 13.58 2.96
C ILE A 421 10.24 13.33 3.75
N VAL A 422 10.92 14.40 4.12
CA VAL A 422 12.22 14.37 4.79
C VAL A 422 12.13 15.10 6.12
N ASP A 423 13.18 15.01 6.95
CA ASP A 423 13.30 15.81 8.17
C ASP A 423 12.19 15.49 9.19
N ALA A 424 11.81 14.21 9.27
CA ALA A 424 10.89 13.71 10.28
C ALA A 424 11.51 13.82 11.69
N PRO A 425 10.70 14.00 12.73
CA PRO A 425 11.16 13.87 14.11
C PRO A 425 11.78 12.50 14.35
N MET A 426 12.83 12.45 15.18
CA MET A 426 13.48 11.18 15.53
C MET A 426 12.65 10.38 16.53
N PHE A 427 11.98 11.07 17.44
CA PHE A 427 11.18 10.49 18.50
C PHE A 427 9.79 11.11 18.57
N GLU A 428 8.84 10.32 19.05
CA GLU A 428 7.52 10.80 19.48
C GLU A 428 7.22 10.28 20.88
N LEU A 429 6.30 10.93 21.58
CA LEU A 429 5.85 10.44 22.89
C LEU A 429 5.03 9.17 22.70
N VAL A 430 5.22 8.19 23.59
CA VAL A 430 4.43 6.95 23.60
C VAL A 430 2.93 7.27 23.74
N ASP A 431 2.61 8.27 24.55
CA ASP A 431 1.30 8.91 24.59
C ASP A 431 1.46 10.43 24.37
N SER A 432 1.00 10.89 23.21
CA SER A 432 1.03 12.32 22.82
C SER A 432 0.39 13.28 23.81
N GLN A 433 -0.50 12.81 24.70
CA GLN A 433 -1.16 13.64 25.72
C GLN A 433 -0.47 13.58 27.09
N ASN A 434 0.48 12.66 27.28
CA ASN A 434 1.17 12.45 28.53
C ASN A 434 2.69 12.56 28.34
N PRO A 435 3.30 13.71 28.63
CA PRO A 435 4.76 13.90 28.54
C PRO A 435 5.58 12.93 29.42
N ALA A 436 4.97 12.32 30.45
CA ALA A 436 5.62 11.34 31.31
C ALA A 436 5.60 9.90 30.73
N SER A 437 4.99 9.69 29.55
CA SER A 437 4.88 8.37 28.91
C SER A 437 6.19 7.82 28.33
N GLY A 438 7.22 8.67 28.23
CA GLY A 438 8.48 8.33 27.59
C GLY A 438 8.42 8.48 26.07
N TRP A 439 9.54 8.14 25.42
CA TRP A 439 9.73 8.31 23.99
C TRP A 439 9.72 6.96 23.26
N THR A 440 9.25 6.98 22.02
CA THR A 440 9.41 5.90 21.05
C THR A 440 10.01 6.46 19.76
N ALA A 441 10.62 5.61 18.95
CA ALA A 441 11.13 6.02 17.64
C ALA A 441 9.98 6.20 16.65
N VAL A 442 10.04 7.25 15.81
CA VAL A 442 9.03 7.51 14.76
C VAL A 442 9.08 6.47 13.64
N HIS A 443 10.30 6.09 13.20
CA HIS A 443 10.48 5.06 12.18
C HIS A 443 10.87 3.71 12.80
N HIS A 444 12.12 3.61 13.28
CA HIS A 444 12.65 2.43 13.97
C HIS A 444 13.92 2.85 14.74
N PRO A 445 14.34 2.10 15.78
CA PRO A 445 15.39 2.54 16.71
C PRO A 445 16.82 2.52 16.14
N PHE A 446 17.00 2.15 14.87
CA PHE A 446 18.30 2.12 14.18
C PHE A 446 18.52 3.32 13.26
N THR A 447 17.54 4.22 13.18
CA THR A 447 17.61 5.44 12.37
C THR A 447 18.61 6.42 12.97
N GLY A 448 19.53 6.91 12.15
CA GLY A 448 20.52 7.91 12.53
C GLY A 448 19.88 9.27 12.81
N PRO A 449 20.34 10.01 13.83
CA PRO A 449 20.03 11.43 13.93
C PRO A 449 20.66 12.17 12.75
N LYS A 450 20.05 13.28 12.33
CA LYS A 450 20.76 14.23 11.47
C LYS A 450 22.06 14.70 12.16
N PRO A 451 23.14 15.00 11.40
CA PRO A 451 24.44 15.32 11.97
C PRO A 451 24.41 16.41 13.05
N GLU A 452 23.60 17.45 12.86
CA GLU A 452 23.44 18.57 13.77
C GLU A 452 22.74 18.23 15.10
N PHE A 453 22.03 17.09 15.18
CA PHE A 453 21.37 16.62 16.40
C PHE A 453 22.11 15.46 17.08
N LYS A 454 23.21 14.97 16.51
CA LYS A 454 23.96 13.80 17.01
C LYS A 454 24.35 13.92 18.50
N ASP A 455 24.70 15.12 18.93
CA ASP A 455 25.18 15.36 20.30
C ASP A 455 24.08 15.76 21.28
N SER A 456 22.85 16.05 20.80
CA SER A 456 21.77 16.59 21.63
C SER A 456 20.51 15.74 21.66
N PHE A 457 20.32 14.78 20.75
CA PHE A 457 19.04 14.06 20.58
C PHE A 457 18.50 13.37 21.84
N ASP A 458 19.37 13.00 22.77
CA ASP A 458 19.03 12.34 24.02
C ASP A 458 18.74 13.32 25.17
N SER A 459 19.26 14.55 25.07
CA SER A 459 18.99 15.64 26.04
C SER A 459 17.82 16.53 25.63
N ASP A 460 17.57 16.68 24.33
CA ASP A 460 16.41 17.35 23.73
C ASP A 460 15.77 16.47 22.63
N PRO A 461 15.13 15.35 23.00
CA PRO A 461 14.51 14.42 22.05
C PRO A 461 13.36 15.03 21.25
N ALA A 462 12.69 16.05 21.77
CA ALA A 462 11.55 16.70 21.11
C ALA A 462 11.96 17.46 19.84
N SER A 463 13.17 18.05 19.83
CA SER A 463 13.67 18.83 18.70
C SER A 463 14.49 17.99 17.71
N ALA A 464 14.86 16.76 18.08
CA ALA A 464 15.76 15.93 17.29
C ALA A 464 15.11 15.47 15.97
N LEU A 465 15.81 15.69 14.86
CA LEU A 465 15.38 15.22 13.54
C LEU A 465 16.13 13.95 13.14
N ALA A 466 15.38 13.02 12.55
CA ALA A 466 15.91 11.81 11.96
C ALA A 466 16.49 12.08 10.58
N TYR A 467 17.53 11.32 10.24
CA TYR A 467 18.05 11.24 8.88
C TYR A 467 17.22 10.24 8.05
N ALA A 468 15.90 10.47 8.02
CA ALA A 468 14.89 9.58 7.45
C ALA A 468 14.12 10.26 6.30
N TYR A 469 13.55 9.43 5.44
CA TYR A 469 12.87 9.84 4.23
C TYR A 469 11.80 8.83 3.81
N ASP A 470 10.62 9.34 3.47
CA ASP A 470 9.50 8.56 2.96
C ASP A 470 9.12 9.04 1.56
N ILE A 471 8.81 8.10 0.67
CA ILE A 471 8.28 8.41 -0.66
C ILE A 471 6.77 8.22 -0.66
N VAL A 472 6.08 9.29 -1.04
CA VAL A 472 4.61 9.35 -1.09
C VAL A 472 4.16 9.45 -2.52
N LEU A 473 3.13 8.68 -2.87
CA LEU A 473 2.43 8.73 -4.14
C LEU A 473 0.93 8.91 -3.89
N ASN A 474 0.36 10.01 -4.40
CA ASN A 474 -1.08 10.26 -4.36
C ASN A 474 -1.69 10.12 -2.94
N GLY A 475 -1.00 10.62 -1.92
CA GLY A 475 -1.43 10.54 -0.51
C GLY A 475 -1.22 9.16 0.15
N SER A 476 -0.53 8.24 -0.51
CA SER A 476 -0.12 6.95 0.05
C SER A 476 1.39 6.88 0.17
N GLU A 477 1.88 6.56 1.37
CA GLU A 477 3.26 6.13 1.58
C GLU A 477 3.50 4.84 0.78
N ILE A 478 4.49 4.84 -0.12
CA ILE A 478 4.86 3.67 -0.91
C ILE A 478 6.22 3.09 -0.50
N GLY A 479 6.95 3.78 0.37
CA GLY A 479 8.17 3.29 0.99
C GLY A 479 8.80 4.32 1.92
N GLY A 480 9.71 3.83 2.74
CA GLY A 480 10.37 4.61 3.78
C GLY A 480 11.75 4.05 4.12
N GLY A 481 12.64 4.92 4.54
CA GLY A 481 14.05 4.61 4.75
C GLY A 481 14.77 5.61 5.63
N SER A 482 16.01 5.29 5.99
CA SER A 482 16.87 6.18 6.75
C SER A 482 18.34 5.83 6.58
N ILE A 483 19.20 6.80 6.87
CA ILE A 483 20.61 6.53 7.16
C ILE A 483 20.69 5.89 8.54
N ARG A 484 21.50 4.85 8.68
CA ARG A 484 21.56 4.04 9.89
C ARG A 484 22.61 4.54 10.86
N ILE A 485 22.37 4.24 12.12
CA ILE A 485 23.41 4.32 13.15
C ILE A 485 24.40 3.17 12.91
N HIS A 486 25.68 3.51 12.79
CA HIS A 486 26.77 2.53 12.73
C HIS A 486 27.74 2.65 13.92
N GLN A 487 27.52 3.63 14.81
CA GLN A 487 28.36 3.87 15.99
C GLN A 487 27.67 3.30 17.23
N ARG A 488 28.37 2.42 17.96
CA ARG A 488 27.80 1.68 19.10
C ARG A 488 27.31 2.61 20.22
N ASP A 489 28.07 3.64 20.55
CA ASP A 489 27.74 4.63 21.58
C ASP A 489 26.46 5.42 21.23
N VAL A 490 26.32 5.83 19.97
CA VAL A 490 25.12 6.50 19.46
C VAL A 490 23.92 5.56 19.55
N GLN A 491 24.07 4.30 19.15
CA GLN A 491 22.99 3.31 19.19
C GLN A 491 22.52 3.04 20.63
N GLN A 492 23.46 2.96 21.58
CA GLN A 492 23.15 2.80 22.99
C GLN A 492 22.39 3.99 23.57
N ARG A 493 22.79 5.23 23.23
CA ARG A 493 22.08 6.44 23.63
C ARG A 493 20.64 6.45 23.11
N VAL A 494 20.42 6.08 21.84
CA VAL A 494 19.06 5.95 21.28
C VAL A 494 18.22 4.93 22.05
N PHE A 495 18.78 3.75 22.37
CA PHE A 495 18.08 2.75 23.19
C PHE A 495 17.71 3.28 24.57
N GLN A 496 18.61 4.03 25.23
CA GLN A 496 18.31 4.66 26.52
C GLN A 496 17.21 5.71 26.40
N THR A 497 17.21 6.54 25.34
CA THR A 497 16.17 7.56 25.10
C THR A 497 14.78 6.95 24.97
N ILE A 498 14.66 5.78 24.33
CA ILE A 498 13.38 5.05 24.20
C ILE A 498 13.08 4.11 25.38
N GLY A 499 13.85 4.21 26.47
CA GLY A 499 13.59 3.50 27.72
C GLY A 499 14.07 2.04 27.76
N LEU A 500 14.91 1.59 26.82
CA LEU A 500 15.54 0.28 26.93
C LEU A 500 16.75 0.34 27.87
N THR A 501 16.75 -0.54 28.87
CA THR A 501 17.93 -0.72 29.72
C THR A 501 19.08 -1.36 28.93
N THR A 502 20.31 -1.18 29.39
CA THR A 502 21.51 -1.81 28.80
C THR A 502 21.33 -3.33 28.67
N THR A 503 20.85 -4.00 29.72
CA THR A 503 20.59 -5.45 29.73
C THR A 503 19.52 -5.87 28.73
N GLU A 504 18.45 -5.08 28.56
CA GLU A 504 17.42 -5.36 27.55
C GLU A 504 17.95 -5.15 26.13
N ALA A 505 18.72 -4.09 25.91
CA ALA A 505 19.35 -3.81 24.63
C ALA A 505 20.34 -4.90 24.23
N GLU A 506 21.15 -5.39 25.17
CA GLU A 506 22.09 -6.50 24.96
C GLU A 506 21.36 -7.83 24.72
N SER A 507 20.30 -8.08 25.50
CA SER A 507 19.47 -9.27 25.29
C SER A 507 18.83 -9.26 23.91
N LYS A 508 18.19 -8.16 23.49
CA LYS A 508 17.46 -8.10 22.21
C LYS A 508 18.40 -7.92 21.01
N PHE A 509 19.35 -6.99 21.10
CA PHE A 509 20.16 -6.49 19.99
C PHE A 509 21.67 -6.69 20.18
N GLY A 510 22.10 -7.46 21.17
CA GLY A 510 23.51 -7.64 21.49
C GLY A 510 24.35 -8.14 20.31
N PHE A 511 23.79 -8.96 19.43
CA PHE A 511 24.48 -9.43 18.23
C PHE A 511 24.76 -8.31 17.22
N LEU A 512 23.84 -7.33 17.08
CA LEU A 512 24.02 -6.16 16.24
C LEU A 512 25.05 -5.21 16.86
N LEU A 513 24.91 -4.93 18.17
CA LEU A 513 25.86 -4.09 18.91
C LEU A 513 27.27 -4.66 18.89
N GLU A 514 27.39 -5.99 18.95
CA GLU A 514 28.66 -6.69 18.84
C GLU A 514 29.24 -6.55 17.44
N ALA A 515 28.42 -6.73 16.39
CA ALA A 515 28.85 -6.51 15.01
C ALA A 515 29.40 -5.09 14.78
N PHE A 516 28.84 -4.08 15.45
CA PHE A 516 29.31 -2.69 15.36
C PHE A 516 30.71 -2.45 15.97
N ASN A 517 31.27 -3.40 16.72
CA ASN A 517 32.66 -3.30 17.17
C ASN A 517 33.68 -3.60 16.05
N TYR A 518 33.25 -4.25 14.97
CA TYR A 518 34.14 -4.77 13.93
C TYR A 518 34.15 -3.90 12.66
N GLY A 519 34.11 -2.58 12.84
CA GLY A 519 34.23 -1.60 11.76
C GLY A 519 33.02 -1.54 10.80
N PRO A 520 31.79 -1.34 11.30
CA PRO A 520 30.63 -1.17 10.44
C PRO A 520 30.80 0.09 9.56
N PRO A 521 30.52 0.02 8.25
CA PRO A 521 30.57 1.21 7.41
C PRO A 521 29.37 2.13 7.72
N PRO A 522 29.46 3.44 7.42
CA PRO A 522 28.27 4.27 7.24
C PRO A 522 27.36 3.59 6.19
N HIS A 523 26.08 3.49 6.45
CA HIS A 523 25.15 2.83 5.55
C HIS A 523 23.74 3.39 5.69
N GLY A 524 22.93 3.19 4.67
CA GLY A 524 21.55 3.64 4.62
C GLY A 524 20.74 2.78 3.66
N GLY A 525 19.42 2.87 3.77
CA GLY A 525 18.56 2.09 2.90
C GLY A 525 17.10 2.42 3.03
N ILE A 526 16.31 1.77 2.18
CA ILE A 526 14.89 2.02 1.99
C ILE A 526 14.16 0.70 1.77
N ALA A 527 12.90 0.65 2.18
CA ALA A 527 11.98 -0.43 1.82
C ALA A 527 10.77 0.13 1.07
N LEU A 528 10.45 -0.41 -0.11
CA LEU A 528 9.24 -0.08 -0.86
C LEU A 528 8.18 -1.17 -0.70
N GLY A 529 6.94 -0.78 -0.41
CA GLY A 529 5.81 -1.70 -0.33
C GLY A 529 5.33 -2.13 -1.72
N ILE A 530 5.75 -3.31 -2.19
CA ILE A 530 5.42 -3.80 -3.55
C ILE A 530 3.90 -3.99 -3.71
N ASP A 531 3.22 -4.48 -2.68
CA ASP A 531 1.77 -4.68 -2.69
C ASP A 531 1.03 -3.34 -2.91
N ARG A 532 1.47 -2.28 -2.21
CA ARG A 532 0.91 -0.93 -2.34
C ARG A 532 1.18 -0.35 -3.73
N LEU A 533 2.42 -0.44 -4.18
CA LEU A 533 2.84 0.05 -5.50
C LEU A 533 2.03 -0.62 -6.62
N CYS A 534 1.88 -1.94 -6.57
CA CYS A 534 1.08 -2.68 -7.55
C CYS A 534 -0.40 -2.30 -7.49
N ALA A 535 -0.97 -2.12 -6.30
CA ALA A 535 -2.37 -1.72 -6.16
C ALA A 535 -2.63 -0.34 -6.78
N LEU A 536 -1.74 0.63 -6.54
CA LEU A 536 -1.81 1.96 -7.15
C LEU A 536 -1.70 1.86 -8.68
N LEU A 537 -0.69 1.16 -9.22
CA LEU A 537 -0.51 0.97 -10.67
C LEU A 537 -1.71 0.26 -11.34
N ALA A 538 -2.38 -0.64 -10.62
CA ALA A 538 -3.57 -1.34 -11.09
C ALA A 538 -4.87 -0.52 -10.95
N GLY A 539 -4.84 0.62 -10.25
CA GLY A 539 -6.05 1.37 -9.88
C GLY A 539 -6.95 0.59 -8.91
N ALA A 540 -6.38 -0.33 -8.13
CA ALA A 540 -7.13 -1.18 -7.21
C ALA A 540 -7.37 -0.46 -5.87
N GLN A 541 -8.59 -0.59 -5.34
CA GLN A 541 -8.97 -0.03 -4.03
C GLN A 541 -8.39 -0.81 -2.84
N SER A 542 -7.89 -2.02 -3.06
CA SER A 542 -7.37 -2.91 -2.03
C SER A 542 -6.14 -3.66 -2.54
N ILE A 543 -5.14 -3.84 -1.67
CA ILE A 543 -3.95 -4.64 -1.98
C ILE A 543 -4.27 -6.12 -2.21
N ARG A 544 -5.44 -6.60 -1.75
CA ARG A 544 -5.90 -7.98 -1.99
C ARG A 544 -6.09 -8.28 -3.48
N GLU A 545 -6.39 -7.26 -4.28
CA GLU A 545 -6.59 -7.42 -5.73
C GLU A 545 -5.27 -7.65 -6.50
N VAL A 546 -4.13 -7.43 -5.86
CA VAL A 546 -2.79 -7.65 -6.44
C VAL A 546 -1.99 -8.74 -5.72
N ILE A 547 -2.63 -9.46 -4.80
CA ILE A 547 -2.07 -10.63 -4.11
C ILE A 547 -2.80 -11.88 -4.63
N ALA A 548 -2.06 -12.96 -4.89
CA ALA A 548 -2.64 -14.17 -5.46
C ALA A 548 -3.69 -14.78 -4.52
N PHE A 549 -3.31 -15.00 -3.25
CA PHE A 549 -4.15 -15.64 -2.22
C PHE A 549 -4.14 -14.80 -0.93
N PRO A 550 -4.85 -13.66 -0.89
CA PRO A 550 -4.84 -12.78 0.26
C PRO A 550 -5.71 -13.30 1.41
N LYS A 551 -5.46 -12.79 2.62
CA LYS A 551 -6.33 -12.97 3.78
C LYS A 551 -7.43 -11.91 3.81
N THR A 552 -8.57 -12.24 4.41
CA THR A 552 -9.68 -11.30 4.66
C THR A 552 -9.32 -10.28 5.73
N ALA A 553 -10.22 -9.33 5.99
CA ALA A 553 -10.08 -8.37 7.08
C ALA A 553 -10.08 -9.02 8.47
N SER A 554 -10.49 -10.29 8.61
CA SER A 554 -10.39 -11.03 9.87
C SER A 554 -9.08 -11.83 9.99
N GLY A 555 -8.18 -11.74 9.00
CA GLY A 555 -6.95 -12.55 8.92
C GLY A 555 -7.18 -13.99 8.43
N GLY A 556 -8.43 -14.36 8.16
CA GLY A 556 -8.80 -15.68 7.66
C GLY A 556 -8.52 -15.87 6.18
N ASP A 557 -8.42 -17.12 5.76
CA ASP A 557 -8.28 -17.55 4.39
C ASP A 557 -9.51 -18.36 3.97
N PRO A 558 -10.49 -17.76 3.27
CA PRO A 558 -11.71 -18.46 2.85
C PRO A 558 -11.46 -19.62 1.90
N LEU A 559 -10.32 -19.64 1.17
CA LEU A 559 -9.98 -20.69 0.23
C LEU A 559 -9.58 -21.97 0.97
N THR A 560 -8.71 -21.84 1.97
CA THR A 560 -8.13 -22.99 2.70
C THR A 560 -8.82 -23.27 4.02
N GLY A 561 -9.61 -22.33 4.53
CA GLY A 561 -10.21 -22.35 5.86
C GLY A 561 -9.24 -21.98 6.99
N ALA A 562 -8.04 -21.50 6.69
CA ALA A 562 -7.05 -21.13 7.69
C ALA A 562 -7.40 -19.82 8.43
N PRO A 563 -6.94 -19.63 9.68
CA PRO A 563 -6.27 -20.61 10.52
C PRO A 563 -7.25 -21.67 11.06
N THR A 564 -6.75 -22.90 11.28
CA THR A 564 -7.54 -24.01 11.87
C THR A 564 -6.91 -24.50 13.18
N PRO A 565 -7.68 -25.13 14.07
CA PRO A 565 -7.11 -25.88 15.19
C PRO A 565 -6.12 -26.95 14.69
N ILE A 566 -5.04 -27.18 15.46
CA ILE A 566 -4.12 -28.30 15.24
C ILE A 566 -4.57 -29.53 16.03
N THR A 567 -4.09 -30.70 15.63
CA THR A 567 -4.36 -31.95 16.37
C THR A 567 -3.64 -31.97 17.72
N ALA A 568 -4.15 -32.77 18.67
CA ALA A 568 -3.51 -32.94 19.98
C ALA A 568 -2.07 -33.49 19.86
N ALA A 569 -1.81 -34.35 18.88
CA ALA A 569 -0.46 -34.89 18.61
C ALA A 569 0.50 -33.77 18.20
N GLN A 570 0.11 -32.92 17.24
CA GLN A 570 0.90 -31.76 16.80
C GLN A 570 1.17 -30.78 17.95
N ARG A 571 0.14 -30.50 18.77
CA ARG A 571 0.29 -29.61 19.94
C ARG A 571 1.32 -30.16 20.92
N LYS A 572 1.23 -31.45 21.26
CA LYS A 572 2.20 -32.13 22.15
C LYS A 572 3.62 -32.10 21.59
N GLU A 573 3.79 -32.42 20.31
CA GLU A 573 5.09 -32.44 19.65
C GLU A 573 5.72 -31.05 19.56
N SER A 574 4.92 -30.01 19.28
CA SER A 574 5.42 -28.64 19.14
C SER A 574 6.02 -28.07 20.43
N GLY A 575 5.72 -28.65 21.60
CA GLY A 575 6.23 -28.17 22.88
C GLY A 575 5.64 -26.82 23.31
N ILE A 576 4.51 -26.39 22.72
CA ILE A 576 3.83 -25.13 23.06
C ILE A 576 3.46 -25.08 24.55
N ASP A 577 3.03 -26.20 25.12
CA ASP A 577 2.63 -26.31 26.52
C ASP A 577 3.80 -26.70 27.45
N ALA A 578 5.05 -26.72 26.94
CA ALA A 578 6.21 -27.04 27.77
C ALA A 578 6.49 -25.92 28.79
N PRO A 579 6.76 -26.24 30.06
CA PRO A 579 7.08 -25.23 31.06
C PRO A 579 8.38 -24.51 30.67
N THR A 580 8.42 -23.20 30.90
CA THR A 580 9.64 -22.42 30.74
C THR A 580 10.67 -22.90 31.75
N THR A 581 11.68 -23.66 31.33
CA THR A 581 12.83 -23.95 32.18
C THR A 581 13.66 -22.67 32.28
N PRO A 582 13.76 -22.00 33.44
CA PRO A 582 14.63 -20.84 33.57
C PRO A 582 16.06 -21.30 33.27
N LYS A 583 16.75 -20.63 32.33
CA LYS A 583 18.20 -20.84 32.20
C LYS A 583 18.83 -20.42 33.53
N GLN A 584 19.54 -21.34 34.19
CA GLN A 584 20.43 -20.98 35.29
C GLN A 584 21.45 -19.97 34.73
N SER A 585 21.50 -18.80 35.37
CA SER A 585 22.32 -17.65 35.03
C SER A 585 23.80 -17.97 34.94
#